data_AF-A0A9W3SCS9-F1
#
_entry.id   AF-A0A9W3SCS9-F1
#
_cell.length_a   1.000
_cell.length_b   1.000
_cell.length_c   1.000
_cell.angle_alpha   90.00
_cell.angle_beta   90.00
_cell.angle_gamma   90.00
#
_symmetry.space_group_name_H-M   'P 1'
#
loop_
_entity.id
_entity.type
_entity.pdbx_description
1 polymer ?
#
loop_
_entity_poly.entity_id
_entity_poly.type
_entity_poly.pdbx_seq_one_letter_code
_entity_poly.pdbx_strand_id
1 'polypeptide(L)'
;MVSALILAESEGHKLSARELYSMIMLLIVAGHETTVNLITNTVFALLENPNQLQLLKDNPKLIDSAIEEGLRYYSPVEVTTARWAAEPFSNSPSNNTERRYGYYCIGFSEP
;
A
#
# COMPACT_ATOMS: atom_id res chain seq x y z
N MET A 1 14.08 12.74 6.80
CA MET A 1 12.95 12.04 7.46
C MET A 1 13.02 12.17 8.98
N VAL A 2 13.97 11.53 9.68
CA VAL A 2 14.03 11.53 11.17
C VAL A 2 14.08 12.96 11.76
N SER A 3 14.92 13.83 11.22
CA SER A 3 14.99 15.24 11.65
C SER A 3 13.65 15.98 11.47
N ALA A 4 12.88 15.66 10.43
CA ALA A 4 11.58 16.25 10.21
C ALA A 4 10.54 15.76 11.25
N LEU A 5 10.61 14.48 11.64
CA LEU A 5 9.74 13.93 12.68
C LEU A 5 10.08 14.47 14.08
N ILE A 6 11.36 14.72 14.37
CA ILE A 6 11.79 15.35 15.64
C ILE A 6 11.27 16.79 15.76
N LEU A 7 11.23 17.51 14.63
CA LEU A 7 10.75 18.88 14.56
C LEU A 7 9.22 18.99 14.40
N ALA A 8 8.53 17.87 14.15
CA ALA A 8 7.10 17.87 13.94
C ALA A 8 6.36 18.25 15.23
N GLU A 9 5.46 19.21 15.10
CA GLU A 9 4.63 19.73 16.19
C GLU A 9 3.23 20.02 15.64
N SER A 10 2.19 19.63 16.39
CA SER A 10 0.80 19.92 16.08
C SER A 10 0.10 20.35 17.35
N GLU A 11 -0.58 21.50 17.33
CA GLU A 11 -1.31 22.05 18.48
C GLU A 11 -0.45 22.16 19.76
N GLY A 12 0.86 22.45 19.61
CA GLY A 12 1.80 22.52 20.74
C GLY A 12 2.35 21.16 21.20
N HIS A 13 1.91 20.06 20.59
CA HIS A 13 2.34 18.70 20.94
C HIS A 13 3.41 18.17 19.98
N LYS A 14 4.50 17.69 20.56
CA LYS A 14 5.57 16.97 19.87
C LYS A 14 5.47 15.48 20.15
N LEU A 15 5.99 14.68 19.22
CA LEU A 15 6.12 13.24 19.44
C LEU A 15 7.01 12.97 20.65
N SER A 16 6.52 12.14 21.56
CA SER A 16 7.36 11.52 22.57
C SER A 16 8.41 10.61 21.92
N ALA A 17 9.46 10.26 22.66
CA ALA A 17 10.47 9.32 22.16
C ALA A 17 9.82 8.00 21.67
N ARG A 18 8.85 7.47 22.41
CA ARG A 18 8.15 6.23 22.04
C ARG A 18 7.39 6.37 20.72
N GLU A 19 6.64 7.45 20.55
CA GLU A 19 5.87 7.70 19.33
C GLU A 19 6.79 7.93 18.12
N LEU A 20 7.91 8.62 18.33
CA LEU A 20 8.93 8.81 17.30
C LEU A 20 9.50 7.47 16.83
N TYR A 21 9.87 6.58 17.75
CA TYR A 21 10.34 5.23 17.40
C TYR A 21 9.28 4.43 16.65
N SER A 22 8.03 4.44 17.12
CA SER A 22 6.92 3.76 16.44
C SER A 22 6.69 4.28 15.03
N MET A 23 6.76 5.60 14.82
CA MET A 23 6.58 6.22 13.51
C MET A 23 7.73 5.89 12.55
N ILE A 24 8.98 5.92 13.04
CA ILE A 24 10.15 5.55 12.24
C ILE A 24 10.04 4.08 11.79
N MET A 25 9.70 3.18 12.71
CA MET A 25 9.52 1.75 12.39
C MET A 25 8.39 1.55 11.37
N LEU A 26 7.26 2.22 11.55
CA LEU A 26 6.14 2.16 10.60
C LEU A 26 6.57 2.60 9.20
N LEU A 27 7.25 3.73 9.07
CA LEU A 27 7.68 4.26 7.76
C LEU A 27 8.69 3.36 7.06
N ILE A 28 9.66 2.81 7.82
CA ILE A 28 10.66 1.90 7.26
C ILE A 28 9.99 0.63 6.75
N VAL A 29 9.18 -0.03 7.58
CA VAL A 29 8.55 -1.31 7.20
C VAL A 29 7.54 -1.11 6.08
N ALA A 30 6.62 -0.15 6.23
CA ALA A 30 5.57 0.10 5.25
C ALA A 30 6.13 0.54 3.89
N GLY A 31 7.21 1.34 3.89
CA GLY A 31 7.82 1.82 2.66
C GLY A 31 8.77 0.82 2.00
N HIS A 32 9.49 0.01 2.78
CA HIS A 32 10.51 -0.88 2.23
C HIS A 32 9.91 -2.07 1.48
N GLU A 33 9.08 -2.87 2.14
CA GLU A 33 8.56 -4.11 1.52
C GLU A 33 7.65 -3.81 0.33
N THR A 34 6.76 -2.83 0.46
CA THR A 34 5.81 -2.48 -0.62
C THR A 34 6.50 -1.89 -1.84
N THR A 35 7.50 -1.03 -1.66
CA THR A 35 8.22 -0.41 -2.77
C THR A 35 9.12 -1.41 -3.48
N VAL A 36 9.82 -2.28 -2.72
CA VAL A 36 10.62 -3.36 -3.32
C VAL A 36 9.72 -4.27 -4.15
N ASN A 37 8.61 -4.74 -3.59
CA ASN A 37 7.67 -5.62 -4.29
C ASN A 37 7.09 -4.96 -5.54
N LEU A 38 6.70 -3.68 -5.48
CA LEU A 38 6.20 -2.95 -6.66
C LEU A 38 7.24 -2.94 -7.79
N ILE A 39 8.48 -2.55 -7.47
CA ILE A 39 9.54 -2.43 -8.48
C ILE A 39 9.82 -3.80 -9.09
N THR A 40 10.05 -4.82 -8.25
CA THR A 40 10.39 -6.17 -8.75
C THR A 40 9.27 -6.75 -9.58
N ASN A 41 8.02 -6.60 -9.15
CA ASN A 41 6.87 -7.17 -9.86
C ASN A 41 6.55 -6.43 -11.15
N THR A 42 6.71 -5.09 -11.18
CA THR A 42 6.52 -4.30 -12.41
C THR A 42 7.59 -4.66 -13.44
N VAL A 43 8.86 -4.79 -13.01
CA VAL A 43 9.95 -5.23 -13.90
C VAL A 43 9.68 -6.64 -14.40
N PHE A 44 9.27 -7.56 -13.52
CA PHE A 44 8.92 -8.93 -13.90
C PHE A 44 7.78 -8.95 -14.93
N ALA A 45 6.68 -8.21 -14.70
CA ALA A 45 5.56 -8.13 -15.62
C ALA A 45 5.96 -7.58 -16.99
N LEU A 46 6.84 -6.57 -17.05
CA LEU A 46 7.37 -6.04 -18.31
C LEU A 46 8.25 -7.05 -19.06
N LEU A 47 9.04 -7.85 -18.33
CA LEU A 47 9.87 -8.90 -18.94
C LEU A 47 9.02 -10.05 -19.51
N GLU A 48 7.93 -10.41 -18.83
CA GLU A 48 6.94 -11.38 -19.32
C GLU A 48 6.11 -10.84 -20.50
N ASN A 49 6.05 -9.52 -20.68
CA ASN A 49 5.32 -8.85 -21.76
C ASN A 49 6.24 -7.98 -22.64
N PRO A 50 7.10 -8.57 -23.49
CA PRO A 50 8.12 -7.83 -24.26
C PRO A 50 7.57 -6.70 -25.13
N ASN A 51 6.33 -6.82 -25.63
CA ASN A 51 5.67 -5.78 -26.41
C ASN A 51 5.39 -4.52 -25.58
N GLN A 52 4.97 -4.68 -24.32
CA GLN A 52 4.75 -3.57 -23.38
C GLN A 52 6.06 -2.94 -22.94
N LEU A 53 7.10 -3.77 -22.71
CA LEU A 53 8.45 -3.28 -22.46
C LEU A 53 9.00 -2.47 -23.64
N GLN A 54 8.79 -2.93 -24.87
CA GLN A 54 9.22 -2.20 -26.06
C GLN A 54 8.46 -0.88 -26.21
N LEU A 55 7.13 -0.89 -26.02
CA LEU A 55 6.30 0.32 -26.02
C LEU A 55 6.80 1.36 -25.01
N LEU A 56 7.13 0.94 -23.78
CA LEU A 56 7.65 1.83 -22.75
C LEU A 56 9.05 2.36 -23.09
N LYS A 57 9.92 1.54 -23.71
CA LYS A 57 11.24 1.97 -24.19
C LYS A 57 11.14 3.00 -25.30
N ASP A 58 10.22 2.80 -26.24
CA ASP A 58 9.99 3.70 -27.36
C ASP A 58 9.31 5.02 -26.93
N ASN A 59 8.53 4.99 -25.84
CA ASN A 59 7.88 6.16 -25.27
C ASN A 59 7.97 6.20 -23.73
N PRO A 60 9.09 6.72 -23.16
CA PRO A 60 9.28 6.81 -21.71
C PRO A 60 8.25 7.65 -20.95
N LYS A 61 7.43 8.45 -21.66
CA LYS A 61 6.33 9.22 -21.03
C LYS A 61 5.22 8.30 -20.48
N LEU A 62 5.23 7.02 -20.82
CA LEU A 62 4.27 6.02 -20.32
C LEU A 62 4.63 5.47 -18.94
N ILE A 63 5.74 5.90 -18.33
CA ILE A 63 6.22 5.34 -17.05
C ILE A 63 5.18 5.41 -15.93
N ASP A 64 4.45 6.52 -15.81
CA ASP A 64 3.40 6.66 -14.79
C ASP A 64 2.30 5.62 -14.99
N SER A 65 1.86 5.41 -16.25
CA SER A 65 0.88 4.37 -16.58
C SER A 65 1.40 2.96 -16.32
N ALA A 66 2.69 2.71 -16.55
CA ALA A 66 3.31 1.42 -16.28
C ALA A 66 3.39 1.13 -14.77
N ILE A 67 3.61 2.15 -13.94
CA ILE A 67 3.59 2.04 -12.47
C ILE A 67 2.17 1.72 -11.97
N GLU A 68 1.15 2.45 -12.45
CA GLU A 68 -0.25 2.19 -12.09
C GLU A 68 -0.69 0.78 -12.50
N GLU A 69 -0.27 0.33 -13.68
CA GLU A 69 -0.56 -1.02 -14.14
C GLU A 69 0.19 -2.08 -13.32
N GLY A 70 1.44 -1.80 -12.90
CA GLY A 70 2.17 -2.64 -11.97
C GLY A 70 1.45 -2.79 -10.62
N LEU A 71 0.93 -1.68 -10.07
CA LEU A 71 0.11 -1.67 -8.86
C LEU A 71 -1.16 -2.50 -8.99
N ARG A 72 -1.81 -2.47 -10.18
CA ARG A 72 -3.02 -3.25 -10.47
C ARG A 72 -2.72 -4.73 -10.64
N TYR A 73 -1.72 -5.06 -11.45
CA TYR A 73 -1.46 -6.44 -11.90
C TYR A 73 -0.79 -7.28 -10.81
N TYR A 74 0.13 -6.69 -10.04
CA TYR A 74 0.79 -7.34 -8.91
C TYR A 74 0.78 -6.41 -7.69
N SER A 75 -0.36 -6.35 -7.02
CA SER A 75 -0.54 -5.52 -5.83
C SER A 75 0.52 -5.83 -4.75
N PRO A 76 1.36 -4.87 -4.34
CA PRO A 76 2.41 -5.09 -3.33
C PRO A 76 1.90 -5.44 -1.94
N VAL A 77 0.62 -5.15 -1.68
CA VAL A 77 -0.11 -5.52 -0.49
C VAL A 77 -1.31 -6.32 -0.97
N GLU A 78 -1.50 -7.56 -0.53
CA GLU A 78 -2.64 -8.38 -0.97
C GLU A 78 -3.85 -8.24 -0.04
N VAL A 79 -3.57 -8.09 1.25
CA VAL A 79 -4.56 -8.02 2.34
C VAL A 79 -4.25 -6.80 3.18
N THR A 80 -5.23 -5.94 3.39
CA THR A 80 -5.06 -4.73 4.20
C THR A 80 -4.91 -5.07 5.68
N THR A 81 -4.51 -4.08 6.49
CA THR A 81 -4.60 -4.20 7.94
C THR A 81 -6.03 -4.51 8.39
N ALA A 82 -6.13 -5.25 9.48
CA ALA A 82 -7.39 -5.62 10.11
C ALA A 82 -8.29 -4.40 10.38
N ARG A 83 -9.60 -4.62 10.26
CA ARG A 83 -10.61 -3.65 10.65
C ARG A 83 -11.61 -4.28 11.61
N TRP A 84 -12.08 -3.46 12.54
CA TRP A 84 -13.14 -3.81 13.49
C TRP A 84 -14.30 -2.83 13.31
N ALA A 85 -15.52 -3.37 13.31
CA ALA A 85 -16.72 -2.54 13.32
C ALA A 85 -16.79 -1.75 14.64
N ALA A 86 -16.89 -0.42 14.54
CA ALA A 86 -17.07 0.45 15.71
C ALA A 86 -18.44 0.21 16.37
N GLU A 87 -19.46 -0.07 15.55
CA GLU A 87 -20.82 -0.38 15.95
C GLU A 87 -21.44 -1.43 15.01
N PRO A 88 -22.51 -2.12 15.43
CA PRO A 88 -23.25 -3.03 14.57
C PRO A 88 -23.85 -2.31 13.35
N PHE A 89 -23.83 -2.94 12.16
CA PHE A 89 -24.44 -2.38 10.96
C PHE A 89 -25.04 -3.47 10.05
N SER A 90 -26.15 -3.15 9.36
CA SER A 90 -26.94 -4.13 8.61
C SER A 90 -26.50 -4.36 7.16
N ASN A 91 -25.52 -3.60 6.64
CA ASN A 91 -25.05 -3.73 5.25
C ASN A 91 -24.03 -4.88 5.04
N SER A 92 -23.85 -5.75 6.03
CA SER A 92 -23.11 -7.00 5.84
C SER A 92 -24.02 -8.05 5.21
N PRO A 93 -23.57 -8.83 4.18
CA PRO A 93 -24.34 -9.92 3.58
C PRO A 93 -24.84 -10.98 4.58
N SER A 94 -24.34 -10.96 5.82
CA SER A 94 -24.71 -11.89 6.89
C SER A 94 -25.70 -11.33 7.93
N ASN A 95 -26.27 -10.13 7.72
CA ASN A 95 -27.33 -9.55 8.57
C ASN A 95 -27.02 -9.66 10.09
N ASN A 96 -25.83 -9.23 10.50
CA ASN A 96 -25.23 -9.62 11.79
C ASN A 96 -25.03 -8.43 12.74
N THR A 97 -25.41 -8.60 14.02
CA THR A 97 -25.51 -7.55 15.05
C THR A 97 -24.30 -7.46 16.00
N GLU A 98 -23.21 -8.19 15.74
CA GLU A 98 -22.01 -8.20 16.59
C GLU A 98 -20.79 -7.49 15.97
N ARG A 99 -19.90 -6.95 16.82
CA ARG A 99 -18.61 -6.35 16.40
C ARG A 99 -17.68 -7.44 15.85
N ARG A 100 -17.67 -7.63 14.53
CA ARG A 100 -16.76 -8.58 13.86
C ARG A 100 -15.51 -7.93 13.26
N TYR A 101 -14.51 -8.79 13.13
CA TYR A 101 -13.22 -8.59 12.49
C TYR A 101 -13.32 -8.83 10.99
N GLY A 102 -12.65 -8.02 10.18
CA GLY A 102 -12.58 -8.20 8.73
C GLY A 102 -11.27 -7.70 8.12
N TYR A 103 -11.00 -8.16 6.91
CA TYR A 103 -9.90 -7.70 6.05
C TYR A 103 -10.46 -7.28 4.69
N TYR A 104 -9.78 -6.34 4.03
CA TYR A 104 -10.02 -6.06 2.61
C TYR A 104 -8.95 -6.76 1.77
N CYS A 105 -9.38 -7.60 0.82
CA CYS A 105 -8.50 -8.15 -0.19
C CYS A 105 -8.39 -7.16 -1.34
N ILE A 106 -7.17 -6.79 -1.71
CA ILE A 106 -6.87 -5.83 -2.78
C ILE A 106 -6.17 -6.49 -3.98
N GLY A 107 -5.66 -7.71 -3.84
CA GLY A 107 -4.85 -8.42 -4.84
C GLY A 107 -5.56 -9.50 -5.67
N PHE A 108 -6.84 -9.35 -6.03
CA PHE A 108 -7.51 -10.27 -6.96
C PHE A 108 -7.96 -9.52 -8.22
N SER A 109 -7.04 -9.25 -9.14
CA SER A 109 -7.43 -9.02 -10.54
C SER A 109 -7.16 -10.30 -11.33
N GLU A 110 -8.21 -10.92 -11.87
CA GLU A 110 -8.05 -11.96 -12.90
C GLU A 110 -7.30 -11.35 -14.12
N PRO A 111 -6.49 -12.16 -14.83
CA PRO A 111 -5.72 -11.72 -15.99
C PRO A 111 -6.60 -11.24 -17.16
#